data_AF-A0AAD8CEK0-F1
#
_entry.id   AF-A0AAD8CEK0-F1
#
_cell.length_a   1.000
_cell.length_b   1.000
_cell.length_c   1.000
_cell.angle_alpha   90.00
_cell.angle_beta   90.00
_cell.angle_gamma   90.00
#
_symmetry.space_group_name_H-M   'P 1'
#
loop_
_entity.id
_entity.type
_entity.pdbx_description
1 polymer ?
#
loop_
_entity_poly.entity_id
_entity_poly.type
_entity_poly.pdbx_seq_one_letter_code
_entity_poly.pdbx_strand_id
1 'polypeptide(L)'
;MADIDKLNIDSIIQRLLEVRGSKPGKNVQLQENEIRGLCLKSREIFLSQPILLELEAPLKVCGDIHGSTMTCFDCLNTGLPT
;
A
#
# COMPACT_ATOMS: atom_id res chain seq x y z
N MET A 1 -25.04 -3.69 3.83
CA MET A 1 -23.68 -3.25 3.51
C MET A 1 -22.83 -3.61 4.73
N ALA A 2 -22.03 -4.68 4.66
CA ALA A 2 -21.31 -5.19 5.83
C ALA A 2 -20.09 -4.32 6.14
N ASP A 3 -19.93 -3.90 7.41
CA ASP A 3 -18.75 -3.38 8.13
C ASP A 3 -17.45 -3.07 7.33
N ILE A 4 -17.51 -2.23 6.29
CA ILE A 4 -16.30 -1.63 5.69
C ILE A 4 -15.82 -0.44 6.54
N ASP A 5 -16.74 0.24 7.24
CA ASP A 5 -16.45 1.42 8.06
C ASP A 5 -15.58 1.14 9.30
N LYS A 6 -15.36 -0.13 9.64
CA LYS A 6 -14.55 -0.53 10.81
C LYS A 6 -13.19 -1.10 10.44
N LEU A 7 -12.74 -0.91 9.21
CA LEU A 7 -11.43 -1.36 8.76
C LEU A 7 -10.36 -0.43 9.34
N ASN A 8 -9.56 -0.92 10.29
CA ASN A 8 -8.50 -0.14 10.92
C ASN A 8 -7.27 -0.08 10.01
N ILE A 9 -7.28 0.88 9.08
CA ILE A 9 -6.23 1.06 8.08
C ILE A 9 -4.88 1.35 8.75
N ASP A 10 -4.85 2.16 9.81
CA ASP A 10 -3.62 2.53 10.51
C ASP A 10 -2.93 1.29 11.12
N SER A 11 -3.69 0.38 11.73
CA SER A 11 -3.14 -0.87 12.29
C SER A 11 -2.58 -1.80 11.20
N ILE A 12 -3.22 -1.84 10.02
CA ILE A 12 -2.73 -2.62 8.88
C ILE A 12 -1.42 -2.02 8.35
N ILE A 13 -1.38 -0.70 8.17
CA ILE A 13 -0.17 0.00 7.71
C ILE A 13 0.97 -0.25 8.69
N GLN A 14 0.76 -0.09 10.00
CA GLN A 14 1.80 -0.32 11.00
C GLN A 14 2.39 -1.73 10.90
N ARG A 15 1.54 -2.78 10.86
CA ARG A 15 1.99 -4.17 10.69
C ARG A 15 2.73 -4.40 9.38
N LEU A 16 2.31 -3.74 8.30
CA LEU A 16 3.02 -3.82 7.01
C LEU A 16 4.37 -3.11 7.08
N LEU A 17 4.51 -2.00 7.80
CA LEU A 17 5.76 -1.26 7.94
C LEU A 17 6.76 -1.96 8.90
N GLU A 18 6.31 -2.81 9.82
CA GLU A 18 7.17 -3.55 10.77
C GLU A 18 8.19 -4.49 10.10
N VAL A 19 7.97 -4.89 8.85
CA VAL A 19 8.97 -5.69 8.11
C VAL A 19 10.15 -4.85 7.62
N ARG A 20 10.08 -3.52 7.69
CA ARG A 20 11.20 -2.62 7.40
C ARG A 20 12.37 -2.93 8.35
N GLY A 21 13.52 -3.33 7.80
CA GLY A 21 14.70 -3.71 8.58
C GLY A 21 14.68 -5.12 9.17
N SER A 22 13.60 -5.89 8.98
CA SER A 22 13.58 -7.32 9.27
C SER A 22 14.31 -8.11 8.18
N LYS A 23 14.70 -9.35 8.48
CA LYS A 23 15.29 -10.25 7.47
C LYS A 23 14.36 -10.35 6.23
N PRO A 24 14.91 -10.30 5.01
CA PRO A 24 14.13 -10.49 3.79
C PRO A 24 13.31 -11.79 3.87
N GLY A 25 12.03 -11.75 3.49
CA GLY A 25 11.12 -12.90 3.53
C GLY A 25 10.27 -13.04 4.80
N LYS A 26 10.29 -12.05 5.72
CA LYS A 26 9.33 -12.00 6.83
C LYS A 26 7.94 -11.67 6.29
N ASN A 27 7.00 -12.59 6.46
CA ASN A 27 5.61 -12.40 6.07
C ASN A 27 4.84 -11.61 7.15
N VAL A 28 3.94 -10.73 6.69
CA VAL A 28 2.97 -10.03 7.56
C VAL A 28 1.67 -10.82 7.54
N GLN A 29 1.16 -11.18 8.72
CA GLN A 29 -0.11 -11.88 8.82
C GLN A 29 -1.26 -10.87 8.90
N LEU A 30 -2.02 -10.81 7.81
CA LEU A 30 -3.30 -10.09 7.73
C LEU A 30 -4.44 -11.11 7.70
N GLN A 31 -5.56 -10.77 8.33
CA GLN A 31 -6.74 -11.62 8.29
C GLN A 31 -7.45 -11.48 6.94
N GLU A 32 -8.19 -12.52 6.52
CA GLU A 32 -8.86 -12.54 5.21
C GLU A 32 -9.87 -11.38 5.05
N ASN A 33 -10.61 -11.06 6.11
CA ASN A 33 -11.53 -9.92 6.15
C ASN A 33 -10.81 -8.57 5.94
N GLU A 34 -9.61 -8.41 6.50
CA GLU A 34 -8.78 -7.21 6.31
C GLU A 34 -8.34 -7.10 4.85
N ILE A 35 -7.81 -8.18 4.28
CA ILE A 35 -7.38 -8.23 2.87
C ILE A 35 -8.56 -7.94 1.94
N ARG A 36 -9.69 -8.62 2.16
CA ARG A 36 -10.89 -8.44 1.34
C ARG A 36 -11.42 -7.01 1.43
N GLY A 37 -11.44 -6.44 2.64
CA GLY A 37 -11.89 -5.07 2.84
C GLY A 37 -10.99 -4.03 2.17
N LEU A 38 -9.65 -4.22 2.20
CA LEU A 38 -8.71 -3.38 1.47
C LEU A 38 -8.99 -3.44 -0.04
N CYS A 39 -9.19 -4.63 -0.61
CA CYS A 39 -9.49 -4.80 -2.03
C CYS A 39 -10.80 -4.11 -2.42
N LEU A 40 -11.86 -4.28 -1.62
CA LEU A 40 -13.16 -3.68 -1.89
C LEU A 40 -13.10 -2.15 -1.83
N LYS A 41 -12.45 -1.59 -0.79
CA LYS A 41 -12.33 -0.14 -0.64
C LYS A 41 -11.42 0.47 -1.72
N SER A 42 -10.31 -0.19 -2.04
CA SER A 42 -9.41 0.27 -3.11
C SER A 42 -10.13 0.27 -4.46
N ARG A 43 -10.92 -0.78 -4.76
CA ARG A 43 -11.73 -0.84 -5.99
C ARG A 43 -12.73 0.31 -6.08
N GLU A 44 -13.40 0.65 -4.99
CA GLU A 44 -14.32 1.79 -4.94
C GLU A 44 -13.59 3.11 -5.26
N ILE A 45 -12.42 3.33 -4.67
CA ILE A 45 -11.59 4.52 -4.92
C ILE A 45 -11.16 4.58 -6.39
N PHE A 46 -10.63 3.48 -6.94
CA PHE A 46 -10.21 3.43 -8.34
C PHE A 46 -11.36 3.68 -9.32
N LEU A 47 -12.59 3.25 -8.99
CA LEU A 47 -13.76 3.53 -9.82
C LEU A 47 -14.27 4.96 -9.69
N SER A 48 -14.01 5.61 -8.56
CA SER A 48 -14.36 7.03 -8.34
C SER A 48 -13.37 7.99 -9.02
N GLN A 49 -12.15 7.54 -9.28
CA GLN A 49 -11.11 8.31 -9.95
C GLN A 49 -11.19 8.12 -11.48
N PRO A 50 -10.82 9.13 -12.28
CA PRO A 50 -10.74 8.98 -13.73
C PRO A 50 -9.63 7.98 -14.11
N ILE A 51 -9.87 7.21 -15.17
CA ILE A 51 -8.90 6.24 -15.69
C ILE A 51 -7.60 6.91 -16.17
N LEU A 52 -7.70 8.15 -16.62
CA LEU A 52 -6.57 9.01 -16.93
C LEU A 52 -6.38 9.98 -15.75
N LEU A 53 -5.38 9.71 -14.92
CA LEU A 53 -5.06 10.54 -13.76
C LEU A 53 -4.33 11.81 -14.20
N GLU A 54 -4.85 12.96 -13.80
CA GLU A 54 -4.18 14.25 -13.89
C GLU A 54 -3.46 14.50 -12.55
N LEU A 55 -2.12 14.51 -12.58
CA LEU A 55 -1.29 14.61 -11.39
C LEU A 55 -0.40 15.87 -11.45
N GLU A 56 -0.26 16.55 -10.33
CA GLU A 56 0.61 17.71 -10.18
C GLU A 56 1.92 17.34 -9.47
N ALA A 57 3.01 17.98 -9.86
CA ALA A 57 4.31 17.82 -9.21
C ALA A 57 4.35 18.53 -7.84
N PRO A 58 5.17 18.06 -6.88
CA PRO A 58 6.16 16.98 -6.98
C PRO A 58 5.58 15.59 -6.61
N LEU A 59 5.88 14.57 -7.43
CA LEU A 59 5.54 13.16 -7.16
C LEU A 59 6.70 12.22 -7.51
N LYS A 60 6.73 11.03 -6.89
CA LYS A 60 7.69 9.97 -7.21
C LYS A 60 6.99 8.90 -8.06
N VAL A 61 7.54 8.62 -9.24
CA VAL A 61 7.05 7.54 -10.11
C VAL A 61 7.94 6.32 -9.91
N CYS A 62 7.34 5.24 -9.41
CA CYS A 62 8.01 3.96 -9.22
C CYS A 62 7.52 2.98 -10.29
N GLY A 63 8.45 2.24 -10.91
CA GLY A 63 8.14 1.19 -11.87
C GLY A 63 7.68 -0.11 -11.20
N ASP A 64 7.91 -1.24 -11.87
CA ASP A 64 7.50 -2.55 -11.35
C ASP A 64 8.19 -2.91 -10.04
N ILE A 65 7.42 -3.51 -9.13
CA ILE A 65 7.82 -3.90 -7.78
C ILE A 65 7.91 -5.44 -7.65
N HIS A 66 7.32 -6.20 -8.58
CA HIS A 66 7.37 -7.67 -8.63
C HIS A 66 7.18 -8.39 -7.28
N GLY A 67 6.28 -7.87 -6.42
CA GLY A 67 5.87 -8.52 -5.18
C GLY A 67 6.89 -8.52 -4.04
N SER A 68 8.04 -7.86 -4.19
CA SER A 68 9.03 -7.76 -3.11
C SER A 68 8.73 -6.57 -2.22
N THR A 69 8.32 -6.83 -0.97
CA THR A 69 8.07 -5.77 0.03
C THR A 69 9.29 -4.87 0.23
N MET A 70 10.51 -5.42 0.11
CA MET A 70 11.75 -4.66 0.18
C MET A 70 11.84 -3.57 -0.91
N THR A 71 11.57 -3.92 -2.17
CA THR A 71 11.60 -2.96 -3.30
C THR A 71 10.59 -1.83 -3.10
N CYS A 72 9.40 -2.14 -2.56
CA CYS A 72 8.42 -1.13 -2.14
C CYS A 72 9.00 -0.14 -1.11
N PHE A 73 9.68 -0.65 -0.08
CA PHE A 73 10.28 0.20 0.96
C PHE A 73 11.39 1.08 0.40
N ASP A 74 12.21 0.54 -0.50
CA ASP A 74 13.29 1.28 -1.13
C ASP A 74 12.70 2.44 -1.95
N CYS A 75 11.67 2.19 -2.75
CA CYS A 75 10.93 3.23 -3.48
C CYS A 75 10.33 4.33 -2.58
N LEU A 76 9.86 3.99 -1.38
CA LEU A 76 9.38 4.99 -0.42
C LEU A 76 10.55 5.81 0.17
N ASN A 77 11.66 5.15 0.47
CA ASN A 77 12.81 5.72 1.17
C ASN A 77 13.85 6.39 0.27
N THR A 78 13.78 6.22 -1.07
CA THR A 78 14.59 6.97 -2.03
C THR A 78 14.15 8.44 -2.03
N GLY A 79 14.49 9.16 -0.96
CA GLY A 79 14.71 10.59 -1.01
C GLY A 79 15.92 10.86 -1.91
N LEU A 80 15.73 11.76 -2.87
CA LEU A 80 16.78 12.46 -3.61
C LEU A 80 18.03 12.76 -2.74
N PRO A 81 19.28 12.65 -3.23
CA PRO A 81 20.10 13.85 -3.27
C PRO A 81 19.48 14.76 -4.35
N THR A 82 19.26 16.02 -3.99
CA THR A 82 18.80 17.13 -4.85
C THR A 82 19.02 16.94 -6.36
#